data_AF-A0A514CPQ4-F1
#
_entry.id   AF-A0A514CPQ4-F1
#
_cell.length_a   1.000
_cell.length_b   1.000
_cell.length_c   1.000
_cell.angle_alpha   90.00
_cell.angle_beta   90.00
_cell.angle_gamma   90.00
#
_symmetry.space_group_name_H-M   'P 1'
#
loop_
_entity.id
_entity.type
_entity.pdbx_description
1 polymer ?
#
loop_
_entity_poly.entity_id
_entity_poly.type
_entity_poly.pdbx_seq_one_letter_code
_entity_poly.pdbx_strand_id
1 'polypeptide(L)'
;MNFLRIPLLIVSSGSFGINTDIFETNLINQLILLAGLFVVGGDALGASLAERQEEIIKNVEDSEKRLSEATSRLEEAKLQLTQSNIMIHSIRRQAKVTKINLLNSDYEQTKLELAKRFNSTTTILSLKEREVLSDLRIHIAQLVIVRVIRKLGKEEKDLPDYYRTRLDCYLEKSFATIGSPPSTTEIVR
;
A
#
# COMPACT_ATOMS: atom_id res chain seq x y z
N MET A 1 104.32 -20.31 5.24
CA MET A 1 104.36 -19.22 4.24
C MET A 1 103.37 -18.15 4.68
N ASN A 2 103.89 -16.94 4.89
CA ASN A 2 103.28 -15.60 4.74
C ASN A 2 101.94 -15.36 5.48
N PHE A 3 101.90 -14.77 6.68
CA PHE A 3 102.32 -13.41 7.05
C PHE A 3 101.55 -12.32 6.29
N LEU A 4 100.32 -12.04 6.73
CA LEU A 4 99.67 -10.76 6.53
C LEU A 4 99.46 -10.12 7.89
N ARG A 5 100.51 -9.38 8.28
CA ARG A 5 100.51 -8.45 9.40
C ARG A 5 99.46 -7.37 9.17
N ILE A 6 98.54 -7.22 10.10
CA ILE A 6 97.82 -5.96 10.29
C ILE A 6 98.71 -5.13 11.22
N PRO A 7 99.31 -4.01 10.78
CA PRO A 7 100.01 -3.14 11.71
C PRO A 7 98.98 -2.43 12.59
N LEU A 8 98.88 -2.88 13.84
CA LEU A 8 98.33 -2.08 14.92
C LEU A 8 99.30 -0.90 15.13
N LEU A 9 99.04 0.22 14.47
CA LEU A 9 99.70 1.48 14.75
C LEU A 9 99.20 1.97 16.11
N ILE A 10 99.82 1.47 17.18
CA ILE A 10 99.87 2.21 18.43
C ILE A 10 100.77 3.40 18.15
N VAL A 11 100.17 4.54 17.86
CA VAL A 11 100.87 5.83 17.81
C VAL A 11 101.49 6.03 19.20
N SER A 12 102.80 5.82 19.26
CA SER A 12 103.63 6.22 20.39
C SER A 12 103.49 7.73 20.55
N SER A 13 102.93 8.14 21.69
CA SER A 13 103.25 9.39 22.36
C SER A 13 103.31 10.62 21.44
N GLY A 14 102.23 10.89 20.72
CA GLY A 14 101.85 12.27 20.45
C GLY A 14 101.35 12.83 21.76
N SER A 15 102.15 13.69 22.39
CA SER A 15 101.78 14.45 23.58
C SER A 15 100.34 14.97 23.41
N PHE A 16 99.39 14.53 24.25
CA PHE A 16 98.10 15.20 24.40
C PHE A 16 98.37 16.47 25.21
N GLY A 17 99.06 17.41 24.57
CA GLY A 17 99.15 18.77 25.06
C GLY A 17 97.74 19.36 24.93
N ILE A 18 97.12 19.67 26.06
CA ILE A 18 95.93 20.51 26.09
C ILE A 18 96.40 21.87 25.57
N ASN A 19 96.27 22.08 24.26
CA ASN A 19 96.67 23.33 23.64
C ASN A 19 95.67 24.38 24.13
N THR A 20 96.05 25.25 25.07
CA THR A 20 95.12 26.20 25.71
C THR A 20 94.50 27.20 24.73
N ASP A 21 94.99 27.27 23.48
CA ASP A 21 94.31 27.89 22.33
C ASP A 21 92.96 27.23 21.96
N ILE A 22 92.66 26.02 22.45
CA ILE A 22 91.35 25.37 22.29
C ILE A 22 90.24 26.14 22.98
N PHE A 23 90.51 26.82 24.11
CA PHE A 23 89.52 27.62 24.82
C PHE A 23 89.20 28.92 24.08
N GLU A 24 90.20 29.52 23.45
CA GLU A 24 90.08 30.87 22.91
C GLU A 24 89.58 30.91 21.47
N THR A 25 90.05 30.01 20.59
CA THR A 25 89.67 30.05 19.16
C THR A 25 88.66 28.98 18.75
N ASN A 26 88.74 27.76 19.28
CA ASN A 26 87.88 26.65 18.86
C ASN A 26 86.60 26.52 19.71
N LEU A 27 86.73 26.62 21.04
CA LEU A 27 85.60 26.54 21.96
C LEU A 27 84.64 27.73 21.79
N ILE A 28 85.16 28.94 21.62
CA ILE A 28 84.35 30.14 21.35
C ILE A 28 83.56 30.01 20.05
N ASN A 29 84.17 29.51 18.96
CA ASN A 29 83.46 29.27 17.71
C ASN A 29 82.35 28.21 17.86
N GLN A 30 82.64 27.13 18.59
CA GLN A 30 81.65 26.08 18.86
C GLN A 30 80.50 26.57 19.76
N LEU A 31 80.78 27.43 20.73
CA LEU A 31 79.77 28.05 21.61
C LEU A 31 78.85 28.99 20.82
N ILE A 32 79.41 29.79 19.91
CA ILE A 32 78.62 30.66 19.02
C ILE A 32 77.72 29.82 18.09
N LEU A 33 78.24 28.74 17.51
CA LEU A 33 77.45 27.81 16.70
C LEU A 33 76.33 27.13 17.51
N LEU A 34 76.62 26.68 18.73
CA LEU A 34 75.62 26.08 19.63
C LEU A 34 74.55 27.09 20.04
N ALA A 35 74.93 28.32 20.38
CA ALA A 35 73.99 29.37 20.74
C ALA A 35 73.07 29.72 19.56
N GLY A 36 73.62 29.86 18.35
CA GLY A 36 72.83 30.07 17.14
C GLY A 36 71.88 28.90 16.83
N LEU A 37 72.35 27.66 16.98
CA LEU A 37 71.53 26.46 16.78
C LEU A 37 70.40 26.35 17.80
N PHE A 38 70.65 26.70 19.06
CA PHE A 38 69.63 26.62 20.11
C PHE A 38 68.52 27.66 19.89
N VAL A 39 68.87 28.87 19.42
CA VAL A 39 67.88 29.90 19.07
C VAL A 39 67.04 29.47 17.87
N VAL A 40 67.69 29.10 16.75
CA VAL A 40 66.96 28.73 15.52
C VAL A 40 66.20 27.41 15.67
N GLY A 41 66.82 26.41 16.29
CA GLY A 41 66.21 25.09 16.52
C GLY A 41 65.12 25.12 17.57
N GLY A 42 65.30 25.90 18.64
CA GLY A 42 64.30 26.09 19.69
C GLY A 42 63.03 26.76 19.16
N ASP A 43 63.16 27.81 18.34
CA ASP A 43 62.00 28.49 17.74
C ASP A 43 61.27 27.60 16.73
N ALA A 44 62.00 26.85 15.88
CA ALA A 44 61.39 25.95 14.90
C ALA A 44 60.66 24.76 15.57
N LEU A 45 61.26 24.16 16.61
CA LEU A 45 60.65 23.08 17.37
C LEU A 45 59.48 23.58 18.23
N GLY A 46 59.63 24.75 18.86
CA GLY A 46 58.58 25.37 19.67
C GLY A 46 57.33 25.68 18.84
N ALA A 47 57.50 26.25 17.65
CA ALA A 47 56.40 26.50 16.73
C ALA A 47 55.70 25.20 16.28
N SER A 48 56.46 24.17 15.92
CA SER A 48 55.89 22.88 15.49
C SER A 48 55.15 22.15 16.63
N LEU A 49 55.67 22.20 17.87
CA LEU A 49 55.01 21.61 19.02
C LEU A 49 53.72 22.38 19.38
N ALA A 50 53.74 23.71 19.31
CA ALA A 50 52.55 24.52 19.56
C ALA A 50 51.44 24.25 18.54
N GLU A 51 51.78 24.15 17.24
CA GLU A 51 50.84 23.81 16.17
C GLU A 51 50.23 22.41 16.38
N ARG A 52 51.06 21.41 16.71
CA ARG A 52 50.60 20.05 17.03
C ARG A 52 49.67 20.04 18.24
N GLN A 53 49.99 20.80 19.28
CA GLN A 53 49.16 20.90 20.48
C GLN A 53 47.79 21.50 20.16
N GLU A 54 47.75 22.59 19.39
CA GLU A 54 46.51 23.22 18.95
C GLU A 54 45.68 22.27 18.07
N GLU A 55 46.31 21.56 17.13
CA GLU A 55 45.65 20.57 16.28
C GLU A 55 45.01 19.44 17.10
N ILE A 56 45.73 18.91 18.10
CA ILE A 56 45.21 17.84 18.97
C ILE A 56 44.02 18.35 19.79
N ILE A 57 44.12 19.53 20.41
CA ILE A 57 43.03 20.11 21.20
C ILE A 57 41.79 20.31 20.31
N LYS A 58 41.97 20.87 19.11
CA LYS A 58 40.89 21.08 18.16
C LYS A 58 40.25 19.77 17.70
N ASN A 59 41.05 18.74 17.42
CA ASN A 59 40.55 17.43 17.01
C ASN A 59 39.77 16.73 18.13
N VAL A 60 40.19 16.90 19.39
CA VAL A 60 39.46 16.40 20.56
C VAL A 60 38.13 17.13 20.71
N GLU A 61 38.12 18.46 20.65
CA GLU A 61 36.89 19.26 20.75
C GLU A 61 35.90 18.94 19.61
N ASP A 62 36.39 18.81 18.37
CA ASP A 62 35.54 18.40 17.24
C ASP A 62 34.96 17.00 17.43
N SER A 63 35.76 16.06 17.95
CA SER A 63 35.29 14.71 18.25
C SER A 63 34.22 14.68 19.35
N GLU A 64 34.39 15.47 20.40
CA GLU A 64 33.40 15.62 21.47
C GLU A 64 32.11 16.26 20.96
N LYS A 65 32.22 17.30 20.14
CA LYS A 65 31.07 17.95 19.52
C LYS A 65 30.30 16.98 18.62
N ARG A 66 31.01 16.22 17.77
CA ARG A 66 30.41 15.23 16.88
C ARG A 66 29.74 14.09 17.65
N LEU A 67 30.33 13.67 18.77
CA LEU A 67 29.71 12.68 19.66
C LEU A 67 28.41 13.23 20.26
N SER A 68 28.44 14.45 20.81
CA SER A 68 27.26 15.10 21.39
C SER A 68 26.12 15.27 20.38
N GLU A 69 26.43 15.76 19.18
CA GLU A 69 25.46 15.87 18.09
C GLU A 69 24.88 14.51 17.68
N ALA A 70 25.72 13.47 17.57
CA ALA A 70 25.26 12.13 17.23
C ALA A 70 24.36 11.53 18.33
N THR A 71 24.68 11.76 19.60
CA THR A 71 23.85 11.29 20.73
C THR A 71 22.51 12.01 20.78
N SER A 72 22.49 13.31 20.53
CA SER A 72 21.26 14.11 20.47
C SER A 72 20.36 13.63 19.31
N ARG A 73 20.92 13.48 18.11
CA ARG A 73 20.17 12.94 16.94
C ARG A 73 19.65 11.53 17.19
N LEU A 74 20.40 10.69 17.91
CA LEU A 74 19.95 9.35 18.28
C LEU A 74 18.75 9.39 19.24
N GLU A 75 18.78 10.30 20.22
CA GLU A 75 17.67 10.49 21.16
C GLU A 75 16.40 10.98 20.44
N GLU A 76 16.54 11.99 19.58
CA GLU A 76 15.43 12.47 18.74
C GLU A 76 14.86 11.36 17.86
N ALA A 77 15.72 10.58 17.20
CA ALA A 77 15.30 9.45 16.36
C ALA A 77 14.56 8.38 17.18
N LYS A 78 14.99 8.09 18.41
CA LYS A 78 14.29 7.17 19.32
C LYS A 78 12.92 7.70 19.70
N LEU A 79 12.78 9.00 20.00
CA LEU A 79 11.48 9.63 20.30
C LEU A 79 10.54 9.57 19.09
N GLN A 80 11.05 9.86 17.89
CA GLN A 80 10.25 9.76 16.66
C GLN A 80 9.82 8.31 16.38
N LEU A 81 10.67 7.34 16.69
CA LEU A 81 10.35 5.91 16.55
C LEU A 81 9.26 5.47 17.53
N THR A 82 9.31 5.89 18.80
CA THR A 82 8.24 5.57 19.76
C THR A 82 6.92 6.22 19.36
N GLN A 83 6.93 7.49 18.94
CA GLN A 83 5.76 8.19 18.44
C GLN A 83 5.16 7.50 17.20
N SER A 84 6.00 7.12 16.24
CA SER A 84 5.58 6.40 15.03
C SER A 84 4.94 5.05 15.37
N ASN A 85 5.50 4.31 16.33
CA ASN A 85 4.91 3.05 16.79
C ASN A 85 3.52 3.25 17.41
N ILE A 86 3.35 4.28 18.26
CA ILE A 86 2.04 4.62 18.84
C ILE A 86 1.02 4.93 17.72
N MET A 87 1.42 5.72 16.72
CA MET A 87 0.57 6.04 15.57
C MET A 87 0.23 4.79 14.75
N ILE A 88 1.18 3.90 14.49
CA ILE A 88 0.94 2.64 13.78
C ILE A 88 -0.05 1.77 14.55
N HIS A 89 0.08 1.67 15.88
CA HIS A 89 -0.85 0.94 16.72
C HIS A 89 -2.26 1.53 16.69
N SER A 90 -2.38 2.86 16.71
CA SER A 90 -3.68 3.54 16.63
C SER A 90 -4.34 3.33 15.25
N ILE A 91 -3.57 3.43 14.16
CA ILE A 91 -4.03 3.17 12.79
C ILE A 91 -4.50 1.72 12.66
N ARG A 92 -3.73 0.74 13.16
CA ARG A 92 -4.13 -0.68 13.12
C ARG A 92 -5.42 -0.93 13.90
N ARG A 93 -5.58 -0.31 15.08
CA ARG A 93 -6.82 -0.41 15.87
C ARG A 93 -8.00 0.19 15.11
N GLN A 94 -7.85 1.40 14.57
CA GLN A 94 -8.89 2.07 13.79
C GLN A 94 -9.27 1.26 12.55
N ALA A 95 -8.30 0.74 11.80
CA ALA A 95 -8.55 -0.09 10.63
C ALA A 95 -9.36 -1.36 10.98
N LYS A 96 -9.07 -2.00 12.12
CA LYS A 96 -9.83 -3.16 12.59
C LYS A 96 -11.28 -2.79 12.93
N VAL A 97 -11.48 -1.68 13.63
CA VAL A 97 -12.83 -1.19 13.98
C VAL A 97 -13.61 -0.82 12.73
N THR A 98 -13.02 -0.04 11.82
CA THR A 98 -13.64 0.35 10.57
C THR A 98 -14.01 -0.87 9.72
N LYS A 99 -13.14 -1.88 9.64
CA LYS A 99 -13.44 -3.13 8.93
C LYS A 99 -14.68 -3.82 9.50
N ILE A 100 -14.79 -3.92 10.83
CA ILE A 100 -15.95 -4.54 11.48
C ILE A 100 -17.22 -3.74 11.20
N ASN A 101 -17.15 -2.41 11.33
CA ASN A 101 -18.30 -1.53 11.10
C ASN A 101 -18.78 -1.58 9.64
N LEU A 102 -17.85 -1.59 8.68
CA LEU A 102 -18.18 -1.73 7.26
C LEU A 102 -18.84 -3.06 6.97
N LEU A 103 -18.28 -4.17 7.47
CA LEU A 103 -18.87 -5.50 7.29
C LEU A 103 -20.27 -5.60 7.89
N ASN A 104 -20.48 -5.05 9.10
CA ASN A 104 -21.79 -5.06 9.74
C ASN A 104 -22.80 -4.19 8.97
N SER A 105 -22.39 -3.01 8.51
CA SER A 105 -23.25 -2.13 7.71
C SER A 105 -23.62 -2.76 6.38
N ASP A 106 -22.65 -3.34 5.67
CA ASP A 106 -22.85 -4.02 4.40
C ASP A 106 -23.76 -5.25 4.56
N TYR A 107 -23.58 -6.02 5.62
CA TYR A 107 -24.44 -7.14 5.97
C TYR A 107 -25.90 -6.71 6.20
N GLU A 108 -26.13 -5.69 7.02
CA GLU A 108 -27.49 -5.20 7.30
C GLU A 108 -28.14 -4.58 6.06
N GLN A 109 -27.38 -3.84 5.25
CA GLN A 109 -27.86 -3.30 3.97
C GLN A 109 -28.24 -4.42 2.99
N THR A 110 -27.36 -5.41 2.81
CA THR A 110 -27.61 -6.55 1.93
C THR A 110 -28.83 -7.34 2.38
N LYS A 111 -28.98 -7.58 3.69
CA LYS A 111 -30.14 -8.27 4.27
C LYS A 111 -31.44 -7.51 3.99
N LEU A 112 -31.44 -6.20 4.20
CA LEU A 112 -32.60 -5.34 3.95
C LEU A 112 -32.95 -5.30 2.45
N GLU A 113 -31.94 -5.19 1.59
CA GLU A 113 -32.13 -5.20 0.14
C GLU A 113 -32.69 -6.55 -0.33
N LEU A 114 -32.17 -7.65 0.18
CA LEU A 114 -32.65 -8.98 -0.14
C LEU A 114 -34.12 -9.16 0.28
N ALA A 115 -34.48 -8.71 1.49
CA ALA A 115 -35.86 -8.73 1.96
C ALA A 115 -36.80 -7.90 1.07
N LYS A 116 -36.36 -6.71 0.63
CA LYS A 116 -37.12 -5.88 -0.33
C LYS A 116 -37.29 -6.59 -1.67
N ARG A 117 -36.21 -7.15 -2.23
CA ARG A 117 -36.24 -7.87 -3.50
C ARG A 117 -37.17 -9.08 -3.44
N PHE A 118 -37.17 -9.83 -2.33
CA PHE A 118 -38.11 -10.92 -2.12
C PHE A 118 -39.56 -10.42 -2.11
N ASN A 119 -39.87 -9.38 -1.33
CA ASN A 119 -41.24 -8.84 -1.26
C ASN A 119 -41.73 -8.28 -2.61
N SER A 120 -40.85 -7.59 -3.35
CA SER A 120 -41.17 -7.14 -4.70
C SER A 120 -41.40 -8.32 -5.65
N THR A 121 -40.58 -9.36 -5.59
CA THR A 121 -40.73 -10.55 -6.42
C THR A 121 -42.01 -11.31 -6.11
N THR A 122 -42.38 -11.46 -4.83
CA THR A 122 -43.65 -12.11 -4.44
C THR A 122 -44.87 -11.32 -4.93
N THR A 123 -44.78 -9.99 -4.91
CA THR A 123 -45.82 -9.11 -5.46
C THR A 123 -45.93 -9.28 -6.97
N ILE A 124 -44.81 -9.26 -7.70
CA ILE A 124 -44.78 -9.47 -9.15
C ILE A 124 -45.32 -10.85 -9.52
N LEU A 125 -44.92 -11.90 -8.79
CA LEU A 125 -45.39 -13.26 -9.02
C LEU A 125 -46.91 -13.35 -8.85
N SER A 126 -47.46 -12.73 -7.79
CA SER A 126 -48.90 -12.72 -7.53
C SER A 126 -49.67 -11.94 -8.60
N LEU A 127 -49.10 -10.86 -9.14
CA LEU A 127 -49.68 -10.11 -10.26
C LEU A 127 -49.67 -10.95 -11.54
N LYS A 128 -48.55 -11.62 -11.85
CA LYS A 128 -48.45 -12.51 -13.01
C LYS A 128 -49.35 -13.73 -12.90
N GLU A 129 -49.51 -14.30 -11.71
CA GLU A 129 -50.48 -15.37 -11.48
C GLU A 129 -51.90 -14.92 -11.82
N ARG A 130 -52.32 -13.72 -11.37
CA ARG A 130 -53.64 -13.16 -11.69
C ARG A 130 -53.82 -12.88 -13.18
N GLU A 131 -52.79 -12.36 -13.83
CA GLU A 131 -52.77 -12.11 -15.28
C GLU A 131 -52.98 -13.43 -16.05
N VAL A 132 -52.16 -14.44 -15.77
CA VAL A 132 -52.25 -15.77 -16.41
C VAL A 132 -53.60 -16.44 -16.13
N LEU A 133 -54.12 -16.35 -14.89
CA LEU A 133 -55.44 -16.89 -14.56
C LEU A 133 -56.57 -16.17 -15.31
N SER A 134 -56.47 -14.86 -15.51
CA SER A 134 -57.44 -14.10 -16.29
C SER A 134 -57.42 -14.53 -17.76
N ASP A 135 -56.23 -14.63 -18.35
CA ASP A 135 -56.04 -15.07 -19.74
C ASP A 135 -56.57 -16.50 -19.95
N LEU A 136 -56.29 -17.40 -19.00
CA LEU A 136 -56.79 -18.77 -19.05
C LEU A 136 -58.32 -18.83 -18.97
N ARG A 137 -58.95 -18.00 -18.12
CA ARG A 137 -60.42 -17.94 -18.02
C ARG A 137 -61.05 -17.48 -19.33
N ILE A 138 -60.48 -16.47 -19.97
CA ILE A 138 -60.93 -15.98 -21.28
C ILE A 138 -60.79 -17.09 -22.32
N HIS A 139 -59.63 -17.75 -22.37
CA HIS A 139 -59.37 -18.84 -23.31
C HIS A 139 -60.34 -20.02 -23.13
N ILE A 140 -60.58 -20.45 -21.89
CA ILE A 140 -61.55 -21.51 -21.59
C ILE A 140 -62.96 -21.09 -21.98
N ALA A 141 -63.38 -19.85 -21.68
CA ALA A 141 -64.70 -19.35 -22.04
C ALA A 141 -64.91 -19.39 -23.57
N GLN A 142 -63.92 -18.95 -24.35
CA GLN A 142 -63.94 -19.01 -25.81
C GLN A 142 -64.07 -20.45 -26.32
N LEU A 143 -63.27 -21.39 -25.79
CA LEU A 143 -63.35 -22.80 -26.16
C LEU A 143 -64.71 -23.43 -25.83
N VAL A 144 -65.29 -23.10 -24.68
CA VAL A 144 -66.62 -23.57 -24.27
C VAL A 144 -67.68 -23.03 -25.21
N ILE A 145 -67.66 -21.73 -25.54
CA ILE A 145 -68.59 -21.12 -26.49
C ILE A 145 -68.49 -21.83 -27.85
N VAL A 146 -67.28 -21.97 -28.40
CA VAL A 146 -67.06 -22.68 -29.68
C VAL A 146 -67.57 -24.12 -29.62
N ARG A 147 -67.39 -24.82 -28.50
CA ARG A 147 -67.88 -26.20 -28.32
C ARG A 147 -69.41 -26.25 -28.21
N VAL A 148 -70.04 -25.31 -27.52
CA VAL A 148 -71.51 -25.20 -27.42
C VAL A 148 -72.12 -24.90 -28.78
N ILE A 149 -71.58 -23.91 -29.52
CA ILE A 149 -72.00 -23.59 -30.89
C ILE A 149 -71.92 -24.83 -31.78
N ARG A 150 -70.81 -25.58 -31.72
CA ARG A 150 -70.63 -26.79 -32.53
C ARG A 150 -71.64 -27.89 -32.18
N LYS A 151 -72.03 -28.01 -30.91
CA LYS A 151 -73.06 -28.98 -30.47
C LYS A 151 -74.46 -28.53 -30.93
N LEU A 152 -74.81 -27.27 -30.69
CA LEU A 152 -76.08 -26.70 -31.14
C LEU A 152 -76.20 -26.78 -32.65
N GLY A 153 -75.19 -26.40 -33.43
CA GLY A 153 -75.21 -26.53 -34.89
C GLY A 153 -75.27 -27.99 -35.41
N LYS A 154 -74.98 -28.99 -34.58
CA LYS A 154 -75.18 -30.42 -34.91
C LYS A 154 -76.61 -30.90 -34.58
N GLU A 155 -77.19 -30.43 -33.49
CA GLU A 155 -78.60 -30.68 -33.10
C GLU A 155 -79.59 -29.83 -33.94
N GLU A 156 -79.13 -28.68 -34.45
CA GLU A 156 -79.88 -27.68 -35.25
C GLU A 156 -79.72 -27.91 -36.76
N LYS A 157 -79.81 -29.18 -37.19
CA LYS A 157 -79.99 -29.54 -38.61
C LYS A 157 -81.46 -29.62 -39.03
N ASP A 158 -82.39 -29.63 -38.07
CA ASP A 158 -83.83 -29.87 -38.29
C ASP A 158 -84.75 -28.69 -37.85
N LEU A 159 -84.22 -27.48 -37.57
CA LEU A 159 -84.94 -26.36 -36.94
C LEU A 159 -85.04 -25.08 -37.83
N PRO A 160 -86.10 -24.24 -37.68
CA PRO A 160 -86.36 -23.09 -38.56
C PRO A 160 -85.35 -21.93 -38.44
N ASP A 161 -85.05 -21.29 -39.57
CA ASP A 161 -84.04 -20.24 -39.81
C ASP A 161 -84.13 -18.99 -38.90
N TYR A 162 -85.28 -18.78 -38.26
CA TYR A 162 -85.51 -17.67 -37.31
C TYR A 162 -84.61 -17.74 -36.07
N TYR A 163 -84.31 -18.95 -35.56
CA TYR A 163 -83.49 -19.10 -34.35
C TYR A 163 -81.99 -18.93 -34.64
N ARG A 164 -81.54 -19.24 -35.85
CA ARG A 164 -80.15 -19.14 -36.30
C ARG A 164 -79.63 -17.70 -36.29
N THR A 165 -80.34 -16.81 -36.98
CA THR A 165 -79.98 -15.38 -37.07
C THR A 165 -79.89 -14.72 -35.68
N ARG A 166 -80.78 -15.13 -34.77
CA ARG A 166 -80.81 -14.60 -33.41
C ARG A 166 -79.68 -15.17 -32.55
N LEU A 167 -79.33 -16.45 -32.74
CA LEU A 167 -78.18 -17.08 -32.09
C LEU A 167 -76.87 -16.43 -32.55
N ASP A 168 -76.68 -16.22 -33.86
CA ASP A 168 -75.50 -15.57 -34.43
C ASP A 168 -75.29 -14.16 -33.86
N CYS A 169 -76.37 -13.38 -33.71
CA CYS A 169 -76.34 -12.05 -33.08
C CYS A 169 -75.91 -12.10 -31.59
N TYR A 170 -76.39 -13.08 -30.81
CA TYR A 170 -75.95 -13.26 -29.42
C TYR A 170 -74.48 -13.69 -29.34
N LEU A 171 -74.02 -14.51 -30.30
CA LEU A 171 -72.65 -14.99 -30.36
C LEU A 171 -71.68 -13.86 -30.72
N GLU A 172 -71.98 -13.07 -31.75
CA GLU A 172 -71.19 -11.90 -32.15
C GLU A 172 -71.01 -10.91 -30.99
N LYS A 173 -72.10 -10.63 -30.26
CA LYS A 173 -72.06 -9.76 -29.08
C LYS A 173 -71.23 -10.36 -27.93
N SER A 174 -71.27 -11.68 -27.75
CA SER A 174 -70.46 -12.38 -26.74
C SER A 174 -68.97 -12.38 -27.07
N PHE A 175 -68.60 -12.58 -28.35
CA PHE A 175 -67.23 -12.51 -28.83
C PHE A 175 -66.67 -11.09 -28.85
N ALA A 176 -67.51 -10.07 -29.07
CA ALA A 176 -67.13 -8.67 -28.94
C ALA A 176 -66.76 -8.30 -27.48
N THR A 177 -67.32 -9.00 -26.49
CA THR A 177 -67.08 -8.75 -25.06
C THR A 177 -65.89 -9.55 -24.51
N ILE A 178 -65.62 -10.74 -25.05
CA ILE A 178 -64.59 -11.68 -24.56
C ILE A 178 -63.33 -11.68 -25.47
N GLY A 179 -63.41 -11.08 -26.66
CA GLY A 179 -62.38 -11.15 -27.69
C GLY A 179 -62.61 -12.33 -28.65
N SER A 180 -62.13 -12.20 -29.89
CA SER A 180 -62.25 -13.22 -30.94
C SER A 180 -61.61 -14.54 -30.50
N PRO A 181 -62.22 -15.71 -30.78
CA PRO A 181 -61.62 -17.00 -30.42
C PRO A 181 -60.27 -17.17 -31.12
N PRO A 182 -59.29 -17.83 -30.48
CA PRO A 182 -58.02 -18.14 -31.13
C PRO A 182 -58.27 -18.93 -32.40
N SER A 183 -57.62 -18.52 -33.48
CA SER A 183 -57.70 -19.22 -34.76
C SER A 183 -57.31 -20.68 -34.57
N THR A 184 -58.00 -21.59 -35.26
CA THR A 184 -57.86 -23.05 -35.07
C THR A 184 -56.43 -23.57 -35.36
N THR A 185 -55.54 -22.72 -35.87
CA THR A 185 -54.14 -23.00 -36.19
C THR A 185 -53.18 -22.92 -34.98
N GLU A 186 -53.55 -22.24 -33.89
CA GLU A 186 -52.69 -22.11 -32.69
C GLU A 186 -52.90 -23.23 -31.64
N ILE A 187 -53.91 -24.08 -31.81
CA ILE A 187 -54.29 -25.12 -30.82
C ILE A 187 -53.40 -26.39 -30.95
N VAL A 188 -52.47 -26.44 -31.91
CA VAL A 188 -51.64 -27.63 -32.22
C VAL A 188 -50.12 -27.32 -32.17
N ARG A 189 -49.68 -26.30 -31.43
CA ARG A 189 -48.24 -26.09 -31.17
C ARG A 189 -47.93 -26.13 -29.68
#